data_AF-K6WKH3-F1
#
_entry.id   AF-K6WKH3-F1
#
_cell.length_a   1.000
_cell.length_b   1.000
_cell.length_c   1.000
_cell.angle_alpha   90.00
_cell.angle_beta   90.00
_cell.angle_gamma   90.00
#
_symmetry.space_group_name_H-M   'P 1'
#
loop_
_entity.id
_entity.type
_entity.pdbx_description
1 polymer ?
#
loop_
_entity_poly.entity_id
_entity_poly.type
_entity_poly.pdbx_seq_one_letter_code
_entity_poly.pdbx_strand_id
1 'polypeptide(L)'
;MVGSALFALGSAPGFGDLAGADVVNLCYFVGAWFFTGAGLIQLVRSASPVELAGSMPGSAIRAEWLSAATQTVGTLLFNISTTSALFAHTVAGERHLVWSPDAGGSVAFLISGAVAFAAYSRSTGHGLDFADRGWWSVLMNWVGCVAFGVSAVGAFVNKDGVTADAIAANAGTFVGALCFFLASAIVLPGTRHR
;
A
#
# COMPACT_ATOMS: atom_id res chain seq x y z
N MET A 1 10.47 -0.08 2.35
CA MET A 1 11.48 0.80 1.71
C MET A 1 11.74 0.44 0.25
N VAL A 2 12.21 -0.76 -0.10
CA VAL A 2 12.53 -1.09 -1.51
C VAL A 2 11.29 -0.97 -2.42
N GLY A 3 10.18 -1.60 -2.04
CA GLY A 3 8.93 -1.52 -2.82
C GLY A 3 8.44 -0.09 -3.02
N SER A 4 8.42 0.71 -1.96
CA SER A 4 8.03 2.12 -2.02
C SER A 4 9.00 2.98 -2.84
N ALA A 5 10.31 2.70 -2.81
CA ALA A 5 11.28 3.41 -3.64
C ALA A 5 11.08 3.13 -5.14
N LEU A 6 10.77 1.89 -5.51
CA LEU A 6 10.48 1.53 -6.89
C LEU A 6 9.19 2.18 -7.40
N PHE A 7 8.14 2.24 -6.58
CA PHE A 7 6.92 2.98 -6.92
C PHE A 7 7.18 4.48 -7.07
N ALA A 8 7.97 5.08 -6.18
CA ALA A 8 8.35 6.48 -6.29
C ALA A 8 9.17 6.75 -7.56
N LEU A 9 10.06 5.84 -7.96
CA LEU A 9 10.81 5.95 -9.21
C LEU A 9 9.88 5.87 -10.43
N GLY A 10 9.02 4.85 -10.49
CA GLY A 10 8.10 4.65 -11.62
C GLY A 10 7.12 5.80 -11.83
N SER A 11 6.70 6.45 -10.74
CA SER A 11 5.76 7.60 -10.75
C SER A 11 6.46 8.96 -10.70
N ALA A 12 7.80 9.01 -10.72
CA ALA A 12 8.54 10.25 -10.65
C ALA A 12 8.21 11.14 -11.87
N PRO A 13 7.96 12.44 -11.68
CA PRO A 13 7.67 13.35 -12.78
C PRO A 13 8.76 13.30 -13.87
N GLY A 14 8.35 13.02 -15.12
CA GLY A 14 9.24 12.93 -16.28
C GLY A 14 10.02 11.60 -16.43
N PHE A 15 9.95 10.67 -15.46
CA PHE A 15 10.63 9.38 -15.59
C PHE A 15 10.03 8.49 -16.67
N GLY A 16 8.69 8.47 -16.79
CA GLY A 16 7.99 7.72 -17.82
C GLY A 16 8.32 8.16 -19.24
N ASP A 17 8.50 9.47 -19.46
CA ASP A 17 8.88 10.01 -20.77
C ASP A 17 10.32 9.62 -21.16
N LEU A 18 11.20 9.47 -20.17
CA LEU A 18 12.61 9.12 -20.36
C LEU A 18 12.83 7.60 -20.52
N ALA A 19 12.17 6.80 -19.68
CA ALA A 19 12.42 5.36 -19.55
C ALA A 19 11.43 4.49 -20.34
N GLY A 20 10.27 5.05 -20.71
CA GLY A 20 9.17 4.34 -21.37
C GLY A 20 8.26 3.57 -20.40
N ALA A 21 7.06 3.26 -20.89
CA ALA A 21 6.01 2.61 -20.09
C ALA A 21 6.41 1.22 -19.57
N ASP A 22 7.18 0.45 -20.35
CA ASP A 22 7.61 -0.90 -19.94
C ASP A 22 8.50 -0.87 -18.69
N VAL A 23 9.41 0.10 -18.60
CA VAL A 23 10.30 0.26 -17.44
C VAL A 23 9.52 0.74 -16.22
N VAL A 24 8.57 1.66 -16.41
CA VAL A 24 7.67 2.12 -15.35
C VAL A 24 6.84 0.95 -14.79
N ASN A 25 6.24 0.15 -15.67
CA ASN A 25 5.45 -1.02 -15.28
C ASN A 25 6.31 -2.06 -14.55
N LEU A 26 7.57 -2.26 -14.98
CA LEU A 26 8.51 -3.14 -14.30
C LEU A 26 8.86 -2.63 -12.90
N CYS A 27 9.05 -1.31 -12.71
CA CYS A 27 9.26 -0.72 -11.38
C CYS A 27 8.08 -1.04 -10.45
N TYR A 28 6.84 -0.86 -10.91
CA TYR A 28 5.66 -1.17 -10.11
C TYR A 28 5.52 -2.67 -9.83
N PHE A 29 5.75 -3.53 -10.82
CA PHE A 29 5.69 -4.98 -10.67
C PHE A 29 6.69 -5.48 -9.61
N VAL A 30 7.97 -5.12 -9.74
CA VAL A 30 9.00 -5.53 -8.77
C VAL A 30 8.69 -4.91 -7.41
N GLY A 31 8.25 -3.66 -7.37
CA GLY A 31 7.89 -2.99 -6.12
C GLY A 31 6.73 -3.68 -5.37
N ALA A 32 5.74 -4.19 -6.10
CA ALA A 32 4.55 -4.83 -5.54
C ALA A 32 4.92 -6.12 -4.80
N TRP A 33 5.89 -6.90 -5.31
CA TRP A 33 6.40 -8.08 -4.61
C TRP A 33 7.08 -7.76 -3.28
N PHE A 34 7.85 -6.66 -3.20
CA PHE A 34 8.44 -6.22 -1.95
C PHE A 34 7.38 -5.78 -0.93
N PHE A 35 6.30 -5.13 -1.38
CA PHE A 35 5.17 -4.82 -0.51
C PHE A 35 4.47 -6.10 -0.01
N THR A 36 4.25 -7.09 -0.87
CA THR A 36 3.66 -8.38 -0.46
C THR A 36 4.53 -9.12 0.53
N GLY A 37 5.84 -9.18 0.29
CA GLY A 37 6.77 -9.77 1.26
C GLY A 37 6.68 -9.08 2.63
N ALA A 38 6.65 -7.75 2.66
CA ALA A 38 6.50 -6.99 3.90
C ALA A 38 5.14 -7.25 4.59
N GLY A 39 4.04 -7.27 3.84
CA GLY A 39 2.70 -7.56 4.36
C GLY A 39 2.61 -8.96 4.96
N LEU A 40 3.12 -9.98 4.27
CA LEU A 40 3.16 -11.36 4.77
C LEU A 40 4.00 -11.49 6.04
N ILE A 41 5.15 -10.81 6.13
CA ILE A 41 5.96 -10.79 7.35
C ILE A 41 5.17 -10.17 8.50
N GLN A 42 4.47 -9.05 8.28
CA GLN A 42 3.63 -8.41 9.30
C GLN A 42 2.46 -9.31 9.72
N LEU A 43 1.83 -10.00 8.77
CA LEU A 43 0.72 -10.90 9.02
C LEU A 43 1.15 -12.10 9.88
N VAL A 44 2.27 -12.73 9.53
CA VAL A 44 2.81 -13.86 10.31
C VAL A 44 3.24 -13.42 11.70
N ARG A 45 3.85 -12.23 11.84
CA ARG A 45 4.30 -11.72 13.14
C ARG A 45 3.18 -11.22 14.04
N SER A 46 2.04 -10.82 13.47
CA SER A 46 0.86 -10.40 14.22
C SER A 46 -0.06 -11.56 14.61
N ALA A 47 0.05 -12.71 13.95
CA ALA A 47 -0.65 -13.94 14.31
C ALA A 47 0.01 -14.59 15.54
N SER A 48 -0.72 -14.79 16.64
CA SER A 48 -0.25 -15.66 17.73
C SER A 48 -0.77 -17.10 17.53
N PRO A 49 0.07 -18.15 17.70
CA PRO A 49 -0.36 -19.55 17.57
C PRO A 49 -1.44 -19.99 18.58
N VAL A 50 -1.58 -19.29 19.71
CA VAL A 50 -2.55 -19.59 20.77
C VAL A 50 -3.99 -19.22 20.36
N GLU A 51 -4.15 -18.25 19.45
CA GLU A 51 -5.46 -17.73 19.04
C GLU A 51 -6.15 -18.56 17.93
N LEU A 52 -5.38 -19.18 17.03
CA LEU A 52 -5.94 -20.09 16.01
C LEU A 52 -6.52 -21.38 16.63
N ALA A 53 -5.93 -21.84 17.74
CA ALA A 53 -6.38 -23.04 18.45
C ALA A 53 -7.44 -22.76 19.52
N GLY A 54 -7.57 -21.51 19.97
CA GLY A 54 -8.40 -21.11 21.12
C GLY A 54 -9.56 -20.16 20.80
N SER A 55 -9.98 -20.06 19.53
CA SER A 55 -11.09 -19.19 19.12
C SER A 55 -12.43 -19.68 19.71
N MET A 56 -12.68 -19.34 20.96
CA MET A 56 -14.00 -19.34 21.59
C MET A 56 -14.91 -18.31 20.88
N PRO A 57 -16.24 -18.51 20.87
CA PRO A 57 -17.17 -17.48 20.43
C PRO A 57 -16.97 -16.20 21.27
N GLY A 58 -16.46 -15.13 20.64
CA GLY A 58 -16.21 -13.84 21.31
C GLY A 58 -14.74 -13.42 21.44
N SER A 59 -13.77 -14.18 20.94
CA SER A 59 -12.37 -13.72 20.85
C SER A 59 -12.26 -12.53 19.88
N ALA A 60 -11.91 -11.35 20.38
CA ALA A 60 -11.72 -10.17 19.55
C ALA A 60 -10.49 -10.37 18.63
N ILE A 61 -10.67 -10.22 17.31
CA ILE A 61 -9.56 -10.21 16.37
C ILE A 61 -8.63 -9.05 16.73
N ARG A 62 -7.34 -9.33 16.96
CA ARG A 62 -6.35 -8.29 17.22
C ARG A 62 -6.30 -7.32 16.05
N ALA A 63 -6.43 -6.03 16.35
CA ALA A 63 -6.43 -4.98 15.32
C ALA A 63 -5.15 -4.98 14.47
N GLU A 64 -4.00 -5.35 15.06
CA GLU A 64 -2.73 -5.52 14.36
C GLU A 64 -2.81 -6.62 13.29
N TRP A 65 -3.42 -7.77 13.60
CA TRP A 65 -3.60 -8.85 12.64
C TRP A 65 -4.58 -8.46 11.54
N LEU A 66 -5.70 -7.82 11.89
CA LEU A 66 -6.68 -7.38 10.91
C LEU A 66 -6.09 -6.32 9.95
N SER A 67 -5.31 -5.38 10.47
CA SER A 67 -4.56 -4.41 9.66
C SER A 67 -3.57 -5.11 8.73
N ALA A 68 -2.73 -6.00 9.26
CA ALA A 68 -1.77 -6.74 8.44
C ALA A 68 -2.44 -7.63 7.39
N ALA A 69 -3.58 -8.25 7.71
CA ALA A 69 -4.34 -9.12 6.81
C ALA A 69 -4.94 -8.32 5.66
N THR A 70 -5.66 -7.23 5.97
CA THR A 70 -6.26 -6.36 4.95
C THR A 70 -5.19 -5.69 4.09
N GLN A 71 -4.06 -5.27 4.67
CA GLN A 71 -2.92 -4.78 3.91
C GLN A 71 -2.35 -5.86 2.99
N THR A 72 -2.15 -7.08 3.48
CA THR A 72 -1.64 -8.19 2.66
C THR A 72 -2.55 -8.46 1.47
N VAL A 73 -3.87 -8.52 1.68
CA VAL A 73 -4.85 -8.63 0.58
C VAL A 73 -4.67 -7.49 -0.42
N GLY A 74 -4.51 -6.25 0.05
CA GLY A 74 -4.26 -5.11 -0.83
C GLY A 74 -2.99 -5.26 -1.67
N THR A 75 -1.90 -5.76 -1.09
CA THR A 75 -0.65 -6.00 -1.85
C THR A 75 -0.80 -7.09 -2.91
N LEU A 76 -1.60 -8.13 -2.65
CA LEU A 76 -1.87 -9.19 -3.63
C LEU A 76 -2.66 -8.63 -4.82
N LEU A 77 -3.66 -7.79 -4.54
CA LEU A 77 -4.42 -7.11 -5.59
C LEU A 77 -3.54 -6.17 -6.42
N PHE A 78 -2.60 -5.44 -5.79
CA PHE A 78 -1.60 -4.66 -6.53
C PHE A 78 -0.67 -5.53 -7.37
N ASN A 79 -0.31 -6.73 -6.93
CA ASN A 79 0.47 -7.65 -7.77
C ASN A 79 -0.34 -8.10 -9.00
N ILE A 80 -1.62 -8.39 -8.85
CA ILE A 80 -2.49 -8.71 -9.99
C ILE A 80 -2.54 -7.53 -10.96
N SER A 81 -2.76 -6.31 -10.45
CA SER A 81 -2.78 -5.09 -11.25
C SER A 81 -1.48 -4.85 -12.02
N THR A 82 -0.36 -4.81 -11.29
CA THR A 82 0.97 -4.50 -11.87
C THR A 82 1.50 -5.60 -12.78
N THR A 83 1.19 -6.87 -12.49
CA THR A 83 1.49 -7.96 -13.43
C THR A 83 0.66 -7.81 -14.70
N SER A 84 -0.63 -7.49 -14.57
CA SER A 84 -1.50 -7.30 -15.72
C SER A 84 -1.05 -6.10 -16.57
N ALA A 85 -0.53 -5.04 -15.96
CA ALA A 85 0.01 -3.87 -16.66
C ALA A 85 1.20 -4.21 -17.58
N LEU A 86 1.92 -5.32 -17.34
CA LEU A 86 2.99 -5.80 -18.23
C LEU A 86 2.46 -6.43 -19.53
N PHE A 87 1.20 -6.89 -19.55
CA PHE A 87 0.62 -7.68 -20.65
C PHE A 87 -0.70 -7.12 -21.19
N ALA A 88 -1.27 -6.11 -20.54
CA ALA A 88 -2.55 -5.53 -20.94
C ALA A 88 -2.36 -4.70 -22.22
N HIS A 89 -2.83 -5.26 -23.34
CA HIS A 89 -2.83 -4.57 -24.64
C HIS A 89 -4.24 -4.15 -25.09
N THR A 90 -5.24 -4.26 -24.21
CA THR A 90 -6.65 -3.95 -24.53
C THR A 90 -7.29 -3.11 -23.43
N VAL A 91 -8.24 -2.24 -23.82
CA VAL A 91 -9.02 -1.40 -22.89
C VAL A 91 -9.79 -2.24 -21.85
N ALA A 92 -10.32 -3.40 -22.25
CA ALA A 92 -10.98 -4.31 -21.32
C ALA A 92 -9.98 -4.89 -20.29
N GLY A 93 -8.77 -5.22 -20.72
CA GLY A 93 -7.67 -5.63 -19.85
C GLY A 93 -7.27 -4.54 -18.86
N GLU A 94 -7.11 -3.29 -19.31
CA GLU A 94 -6.81 -2.18 -18.42
C GLU A 94 -7.91 -1.95 -17.37
N ARG A 95 -9.19 -2.01 -17.76
CA ARG A 95 -10.30 -1.76 -16.82
C ARG A 95 -10.46 -2.87 -15.78
N HIS A 96 -10.40 -4.13 -16.21
CA HIS A 96 -10.72 -5.27 -15.35
C HIS A 96 -9.51 -5.87 -14.64
N LEU A 97 -8.35 -5.86 -15.26
CA LEU A 97 -7.16 -6.55 -14.74
C LEU A 97 -6.12 -5.59 -14.18
N VAL A 98 -6.12 -4.32 -14.60
CA VAL A 98 -5.22 -3.28 -14.05
C VAL A 98 -5.96 -2.41 -13.02
N TRP A 99 -7.03 -1.73 -13.43
CA TRP A 99 -7.71 -0.76 -12.57
C TRP A 99 -8.53 -1.41 -11.45
N SER A 100 -9.33 -2.44 -11.73
CA SER A 100 -10.20 -3.03 -10.70
C SER A 100 -9.41 -3.61 -9.50
N PRO A 101 -8.30 -4.35 -9.70
CA PRO A 101 -7.46 -4.80 -8.60
C PRO A 101 -6.72 -3.63 -7.92
N ASP A 102 -6.30 -2.60 -8.66
CA ASP A 102 -5.67 -1.40 -8.07
C ASP A 102 -6.62 -0.65 -7.12
N ALA A 103 -7.86 -0.42 -7.55
CA ALA A 103 -8.90 0.18 -6.73
C ALA A 103 -9.24 -0.68 -5.51
N GLY A 104 -9.40 -1.99 -5.70
CA GLY A 104 -9.62 -2.94 -4.60
C GLY A 104 -8.46 -2.97 -3.59
N GLY A 105 -7.22 -2.91 -4.10
CA GLY A 105 -6.00 -2.85 -3.29
C GLY A 105 -5.93 -1.58 -2.44
N SER A 106 -6.25 -0.44 -3.04
CA SER A 106 -6.31 0.86 -2.38
C SER A 106 -7.37 0.91 -1.27
N VAL A 107 -8.55 0.33 -1.50
CA VAL A 107 -9.58 0.20 -0.46
C VAL A 107 -9.09 -0.67 0.71
N ALA A 108 -8.46 -1.80 0.42
CA ALA A 108 -7.91 -2.67 1.46
C ALA A 108 -6.82 -1.97 2.29
N PHE A 109 -5.98 -1.14 1.66
CA PHE A 109 -4.97 -0.31 2.31
C PHE A 109 -5.60 0.78 3.21
N LEU A 110 -6.68 1.42 2.76
CA LEU A 110 -7.42 2.39 3.57
C LEU A 110 -8.04 1.74 4.81
N ILE A 111 -8.64 0.55 4.66
CA ILE A 111 -9.17 -0.22 5.78
C ILE A 111 -8.04 -0.58 6.75
N SER A 112 -6.92 -1.10 6.24
CA SER A 112 -5.74 -1.41 7.08
C SER A 112 -5.28 -0.19 7.87
N GLY A 113 -5.09 0.95 7.19
CA GLY A 113 -4.61 2.18 7.82
C GLY A 113 -5.58 2.69 8.89
N ALA A 114 -6.90 2.65 8.64
CA ALA A 114 -7.90 3.04 9.62
C ALA A 114 -7.88 2.13 10.86
N VAL A 115 -7.74 0.82 10.66
CA VAL A 115 -7.61 -0.16 11.76
C VAL A 115 -6.33 0.10 12.55
N ALA A 116 -5.19 0.34 11.88
CA ALA A 116 -3.92 0.63 12.53
C ALA A 116 -3.96 1.93 13.36
N PHE A 117 -4.53 3.01 12.81
CA PHE A 117 -4.65 4.29 13.50
C PHE A 117 -5.58 4.20 14.72
N ALA A 118 -6.69 3.46 14.58
CA ALA A 118 -7.60 3.20 15.69
C ALA A 118 -6.97 2.29 16.76
N ALA A 119 -6.17 1.30 16.37
CA ALA A 119 -5.42 0.45 17.28
C ALA A 119 -4.39 1.27 18.08
N TYR A 120 -3.62 2.12 17.40
CA TYR A 120 -2.66 3.01 18.02
C TYR A 120 -3.33 3.90 19.07
N SER A 121 -4.36 4.66 18.66
CA SER A 121 -5.09 5.60 19.53
C SER A 121 -5.68 4.92 20.77
N ARG A 122 -6.18 3.69 20.64
CA ARG A 122 -6.71 2.92 21.78
C ARG A 122 -5.61 2.41 22.72
N SER A 123 -4.46 2.02 22.18
CA SER A 123 -3.35 1.45 22.96
C SER A 123 -2.58 2.49 23.79
N THR A 124 -2.43 3.71 23.27
CA THR A 124 -1.68 4.80 23.92
C THR A 124 -2.56 5.73 24.74
N GLY A 125 -3.89 5.65 24.59
CA GLY A 125 -4.86 6.54 25.24
C GLY A 125 -4.87 7.97 24.68
N HIS A 126 -4.05 8.27 23.67
CA HIS A 126 -3.94 9.58 23.04
C HIS A 126 -4.07 9.44 21.52
N GLY A 127 -4.92 10.28 20.90
CA GLY A 127 -5.07 10.30 19.44
C GLY A 127 -3.93 10.99 18.70
N LEU A 128 -3.19 11.88 19.37
CA LEU A 128 -2.09 12.65 18.83
C LEU A 128 -0.88 12.52 19.75
N ASP A 129 0.20 11.94 19.25
CA ASP A 129 1.46 11.82 19.97
C ASP A 129 2.62 12.18 19.05
N PHE A 130 2.99 13.46 19.05
CA PHE A 130 4.08 13.97 18.19
C PHE A 130 5.47 13.53 18.65
N ALA A 131 5.61 13.04 19.89
CA ALA A 131 6.87 12.58 20.44
C ALA A 131 7.16 11.12 20.07
N ASP A 132 6.13 10.32 19.81
CA ASP A 132 6.29 8.92 19.42
C ASP A 132 6.58 8.75 17.91
N ARG A 133 7.65 8.02 17.62
CA ARG A 133 7.98 7.56 16.27
C ARG A 133 6.92 6.60 15.71
N GLY A 134 6.29 5.80 16.57
CA GLY A 134 5.19 4.91 16.20
C GLY A 134 4.02 5.68 15.60
N TRP A 135 3.61 6.78 16.22
CA TRP A 135 2.55 7.65 15.72
C TRP A 135 2.85 8.19 14.32
N TRP A 136 4.05 8.74 14.11
CA TRP A 136 4.47 9.26 12.80
C TRP A 136 4.50 8.16 11.73
N SER A 137 4.96 6.95 12.07
CA SER A 137 4.93 5.82 11.14
C SER A 137 3.51 5.46 10.73
N VAL A 138 2.58 5.36 11.69
CA VAL A 138 1.17 5.02 11.43
C VAL A 138 0.49 6.12 10.62
N LEU A 139 0.75 7.39 10.94
CA LEU A 139 0.24 8.54 10.19
C LEU A 139 0.75 8.54 8.75
N MET A 140 2.06 8.42 8.53
CA MET A 140 2.65 8.40 7.19
C MET A 140 2.10 7.23 6.36
N ASN A 141 1.92 6.05 6.98
CA ASN A 141 1.29 4.93 6.31
C ASN A 141 -0.15 5.26 5.89
N TRP A 142 -0.95 5.84 6.79
CA TRP A 142 -2.34 6.19 6.49
C TRP A 142 -2.47 7.26 5.40
N VAL A 143 -1.65 8.31 5.45
CA VAL A 143 -1.57 9.33 4.39
C VAL A 143 -1.17 8.70 3.05
N GLY A 144 -0.24 7.75 3.07
CA GLY A 144 0.14 6.98 1.89
C GLY A 144 -1.03 6.20 1.29
N CYS A 145 -1.85 5.54 2.13
CA CYS A 145 -3.05 4.85 1.69
C CYS A 145 -4.07 5.80 1.05
N VAL A 146 -4.25 7.00 1.59
CA VAL A 146 -5.14 8.03 1.02
C VAL A 146 -4.64 8.49 -0.34
N ALA A 147 -3.33 8.74 -0.48
CA ALA A 147 -2.73 9.14 -1.75
C ALA A 147 -2.88 8.06 -2.84
N PHE A 148 -2.70 6.78 -2.48
CA PHE A 148 -3.00 5.65 -3.39
C PHE A 148 -4.50 5.56 -3.73
N GLY A 149 -5.39 5.83 -2.77
CA GLY A 149 -6.83 5.92 -3.04
C GLY A 149 -7.18 7.02 -4.05
N VAL A 150 -6.56 8.21 -3.93
CA VAL A 150 -6.71 9.30 -4.91
C VAL A 150 -6.13 8.90 -6.26
N SER A 151 -4.98 8.22 -6.27
CA SER A 151 -4.38 7.67 -7.49
C SER A 151 -5.33 6.74 -8.23
N ALA A 152 -5.93 5.78 -7.53
CA ALA A 152 -6.87 4.83 -8.12
C ALA A 152 -8.12 5.51 -8.72
N VAL A 153 -8.60 6.59 -8.10
CA VAL A 153 -9.70 7.39 -8.67
C VAL A 153 -9.26 8.11 -9.95
N GLY A 154 -8.07 8.71 -9.96
CA GLY A 154 -7.49 9.33 -11.16
C GLY A 154 -7.22 8.32 -12.29
N ALA A 155 -6.81 7.10 -11.92
CA ALA A 155 -6.51 6.02 -12.85
C ALA A 155 -7.77 5.36 -13.46
N PHE A 156 -8.98 5.82 -13.12
CA PHE A 156 -10.21 5.24 -13.65
C PHE A 156 -10.25 5.32 -15.17
N VAL A 157 -10.35 4.16 -15.82
CA VAL A 157 -10.42 4.08 -17.29
C VAL A 157 -11.88 4.03 -17.74
N ASN A 158 -12.29 5.03 -18.52
CA ASN A 158 -13.62 5.14 -19.10
C ASN A 158 -13.89 4.05 -20.14
N LYS A 159 -15.16 3.90 -20.56
CA LYS A 159 -15.54 2.92 -21.59
C LYS A 159 -14.80 3.13 -22.92
N ASP A 160 -14.40 4.37 -23.20
CA ASP A 160 -13.68 4.76 -24.41
C ASP A 160 -12.15 4.58 -24.29
N GLY A 161 -11.65 4.04 -23.17
CA GLY A 161 -10.22 3.80 -22.94
C GLY A 161 -9.43 5.01 -22.45
N VAL A 162 -10.09 6.15 -22.23
CA VAL A 162 -9.45 7.36 -21.68
C VAL A 162 -9.37 7.26 -20.16
N THR A 163 -8.18 7.44 -19.61
CA THR A 163 -7.94 7.57 -18.16
C THR A 163 -8.52 8.90 -17.66
N ALA A 164 -9.23 8.88 -16.52
CA ALA A 164 -9.95 10.03 -15.99
C ALA A 164 -9.02 11.21 -15.67
N ASP A 165 -7.93 10.96 -14.96
CA ASP A 165 -6.89 11.94 -14.67
C ASP A 165 -5.54 11.25 -14.43
N ALA A 166 -4.75 11.14 -15.50
CA ALA A 166 -3.42 10.53 -15.45
C ALA A 166 -2.43 11.32 -14.58
N ILE A 167 -2.62 12.64 -14.43
CA ILE A 167 -1.77 13.47 -13.57
C ILE A 167 -2.06 13.13 -12.10
N ALA A 168 -3.33 13.07 -11.72
CA ALA A 168 -3.74 12.67 -10.39
C ALA A 168 -3.31 11.22 -10.05
N ALA A 169 -3.40 10.30 -11.02
CA ALA A 169 -2.90 8.93 -10.86
C ALA A 169 -1.40 8.89 -10.55
N ASN A 170 -0.58 9.54 -11.36
CA ASN A 170 0.87 9.55 -11.15
C ASN A 170 1.26 10.32 -9.88
N ALA A 171 0.67 11.48 -9.62
CA ALA A 171 0.96 12.27 -8.44
C ALA A 171 0.55 11.56 -7.14
N GLY A 172 -0.62 10.92 -7.12
CA GLY A 172 -1.10 10.15 -5.98
C GLY A 172 -0.18 8.96 -5.68
N THR A 173 0.24 8.23 -6.72
CA THR A 173 1.19 7.12 -6.60
C THR A 173 2.53 7.59 -6.05
N PHE A 174 3.07 8.70 -6.57
CA PHE A 174 4.35 9.26 -6.15
C PHE A 174 4.33 9.71 -4.69
N VAL A 175 3.34 10.53 -4.31
CA VAL A 175 3.18 11.00 -2.93
C VAL A 175 2.98 9.81 -1.98
N GLY A 176 2.12 8.87 -2.36
CA GLY A 176 1.88 7.68 -1.55
C GLY A 176 3.12 6.84 -1.34
N ALA A 177 3.93 6.67 -2.39
CA ALA A 177 5.18 5.94 -2.34
C ALA A 177 6.21 6.60 -1.41
N LEU A 178 6.32 7.94 -1.44
CA LEU A 178 7.16 8.69 -0.49
C LEU A 178 6.68 8.52 0.95
N CYS A 179 5.36 8.59 1.19
CA CYS A 179 4.77 8.36 2.50
C CYS A 179 5.08 6.96 3.05
N PHE A 180 4.93 5.90 2.24
CA PHE A 180 5.28 4.54 2.65
C PHE A 180 6.78 4.33 2.89
N PHE A 181 7.62 5.03 2.12
CA PHE A 181 9.06 5.03 2.33
C PHE A 181 9.39 5.64 3.70
N LEU A 182 8.83 6.80 4.02
CA LEU A 182 9.01 7.48 5.29
C LEU A 182 8.47 6.64 6.46
N ALA A 183 7.26 6.09 6.35
CA ALA A 183 6.69 5.19 7.36
C ALA A 183 7.64 4.02 7.67
N SER A 184 8.16 3.36 6.64
CA SER A 184 9.12 2.26 6.81
C SER A 184 10.46 2.71 7.41
N ALA A 185 10.95 3.89 7.04
CA ALA A 185 12.23 4.42 7.52
C ALA A 185 12.18 4.79 9.01
N ILE A 186 11.05 5.32 9.48
CA ILE A 186 10.85 5.75 10.87
C ILE A 186 10.98 4.57 11.85
N VAL A 187 10.49 3.40 11.46
CA VAL A 187 10.50 2.17 12.28
C VAL A 187 11.76 1.32 12.09
N LEU A 188 12.68 1.74 11.22
CA LEU A 188 13.93 1.01 11.01
C LEU A 188 14.74 1.04 12.32
N PRO A 189 15.18 -0.11 12.86
CA PRO A 189 16.03 -0.12 14.04
C PRO A 189 17.32 0.64 13.71
N GLY A 190 17.51 1.80 14.35
CA GLY A 190 18.76 2.54 14.20
C GLY A 190 19.93 1.67 14.59
N THR A 191 21.04 1.77 13.87
CA THR A 191 22.33 1.22 14.29
C THR A 191 22.69 1.88 15.61
N ARG A 192 22.31 1.25 16.73
CA ARG A 192 22.91 1.54 18.02
C ARG A 192 24.37 1.12 17.87
N HIS A 193 25.24 2.11 17.59
CA HIS A 193 26.65 1.98 17.93
C HIS A 193 26.68 1.62 19.43
N ARG A 194 27.00 0.36 19.70
CA ARG A 194 27.48 -0.08 21.00
C ARG A 194 28.91 0.39 21.18
#